data_AF-A0A7K4B1X9-F1
#
_entry.id   AF-A0A7K4B1X9-F1
#
_cell.length_a   1.000
_cell.length_b   1.000
_cell.length_c   1.000
_cell.angle_alpha   90.00
_cell.angle_beta   90.00
_cell.angle_gamma   90.00
#
_symmetry.space_group_name_H-M   'P 1'
#
loop_
_entity.id
_entity.type
_entity.pdbx_description
1 polymer ?
#
loop_
_entity_poly.entity_id
_entity_poly.type
_entity_poly.pdbx_seq_one_letter_code
_entity_poly.pdbx_strand_id
1 'polypeptide(L)'
;IAKAAAQNVPVAARAGCAIILGTTGLNQEQRKEIDEAIAQGNVPAVISTNYSIGMNIYWTLLREAAKRFSDYDIEVTEAHHRYKKDAPSGTARTILQILQEETGPREEVYGREGMTERGSEIGVHVIRGGDIVGDHAVMFAGNYETVTLSHRAYDRSVFAEGAVRATRWVFGKKPGIYGMKDVLNLS
;
A
#
# COMPACT_ATOMS: atom_id res chain seq x y z
N ILE A 1 -6.45 -15.42 10.29
CA ILE A 1 -5.07 -14.85 10.23
C ILE A 1 -4.90 -13.72 11.26
N ALA A 2 -5.73 -12.66 11.24
CA ALA A 2 -5.71 -11.57 12.23
C ALA A 2 -5.67 -12.05 13.70
N LYS A 3 -6.57 -12.97 14.09
CA LYS A 3 -6.58 -13.57 15.44
C LYS A 3 -5.24 -14.24 15.82
N ALA A 4 -4.58 -14.92 14.89
CA ALA A 4 -3.31 -15.57 15.16
C ALA A 4 -2.18 -14.54 15.37
N ALA A 5 -2.18 -13.44 14.60
CA ALA A 5 -1.22 -12.36 14.81
C ALA A 5 -1.39 -11.70 16.19
N ALA A 6 -2.63 -11.43 16.61
CA ALA A 6 -2.94 -10.88 17.92
C ALA A 6 -2.49 -11.79 19.08
N GLN A 7 -2.41 -13.10 18.86
CA GLN A 7 -1.90 -14.06 19.85
C GLN A 7 -0.38 -14.21 19.81
N ASN A 8 0.20 -14.28 18.61
CA ASN A 8 1.63 -14.58 18.41
C ASN A 8 2.54 -13.39 18.75
N VAL A 9 2.13 -12.17 18.39
CA VAL A 9 2.97 -10.98 18.61
C VAL A 9 3.24 -10.75 20.10
N PRO A 10 2.24 -10.82 21.01
CA PRO A 10 2.53 -10.70 22.45
C PRO A 10 3.47 -11.79 22.99
N VAL A 11 3.38 -13.01 22.49
CA VAL A 11 4.29 -14.10 22.90
C VAL A 11 5.72 -13.81 22.44
N ALA A 12 5.89 -13.42 21.17
CA ALA A 12 7.20 -13.11 20.61
C ALA A 12 7.84 -11.86 21.24
N ALA A 13 7.04 -10.82 21.53
CA ALA A 13 7.51 -9.61 22.20
C ALA A 13 7.99 -9.92 23.64
N ARG A 14 7.24 -10.74 24.41
CA ARG A 14 7.68 -11.19 25.75
C ARG A 14 8.97 -12.03 25.72
N ALA A 15 9.24 -12.71 24.61
CA ALA A 15 10.47 -13.46 24.41
C ALA A 15 11.65 -12.59 23.95
N GLY A 16 11.48 -11.28 23.81
CA GLY A 16 12.52 -10.36 23.34
C GLY A 16 12.79 -10.44 21.84
N CYS A 17 11.90 -11.05 21.05
CA CYS A 17 12.07 -11.17 19.61
C CYS A 17 11.63 -9.88 18.90
N ALA A 18 12.41 -9.44 17.91
CA ALA A 18 11.97 -8.42 16.97
C ALA A 18 10.78 -8.93 16.14
N ILE A 19 9.85 -8.04 15.80
CA ILE A 19 8.58 -8.41 15.17
C ILE A 19 8.52 -7.92 13.73
N ILE A 20 8.13 -8.80 12.80
CA ILE A 20 7.78 -8.42 11.42
C ILE A 20 6.33 -8.83 11.19
N LEU A 21 5.45 -7.85 11.06
CA LEU A 21 4.01 -8.07 10.94
C LEU A 21 3.49 -7.52 9.62
N GLY A 22 2.97 -8.43 8.78
CA GLY A 22 2.28 -8.11 7.51
C GLY A 22 0.79 -8.45 7.51
N THR A 23 0.24 -8.86 8.65
CA THR A 23 -1.16 -9.27 8.75
C THR A 23 -2.09 -8.06 8.62
N THR A 24 -3.02 -8.13 7.67
CA THR A 24 -4.09 -7.13 7.48
C THR A 24 -5.39 -7.56 8.17
N GLY A 25 -6.34 -6.63 8.29
CA GLY A 25 -7.66 -6.91 8.86
C GLY A 25 -7.70 -7.04 10.39
N LEU A 26 -6.71 -6.46 11.09
CA LEU A 26 -6.75 -6.31 12.55
C LEU A 26 -7.80 -5.27 12.91
N ASN A 27 -8.66 -5.57 13.90
CA ASN A 27 -9.55 -4.56 14.46
C ASN A 27 -8.76 -3.62 15.41
N GLN A 28 -9.42 -2.56 15.87
CA GLN A 28 -8.75 -1.55 16.72
C GLN A 28 -8.24 -2.13 18.04
N GLU A 29 -9.01 -3.03 18.66
CA GLU A 29 -8.62 -3.69 19.92
C GLU A 29 -7.38 -4.56 19.74
N GLN A 30 -7.36 -5.42 18.72
CA GLN A 30 -6.23 -6.28 18.38
C GLN A 30 -4.99 -5.46 18.04
N ARG A 31 -5.15 -4.33 17.33
CA ARG A 31 -4.03 -3.45 17.03
C ARG A 31 -3.47 -2.83 18.30
N LYS A 32 -4.32 -2.36 19.20
CA LYS A 32 -3.93 -1.80 20.48
C LYS A 32 -3.18 -2.83 21.34
N GLU A 33 -3.70 -4.05 21.44
CA GLU A 33 -3.04 -5.15 22.17
C GLU A 33 -1.65 -5.46 21.62
N ILE A 34 -1.50 -5.48 20.29
CA ILE A 34 -0.21 -5.70 19.62
C ILE A 34 0.77 -4.56 19.96
N ASP A 35 0.33 -3.31 19.84
CA ASP A 35 1.18 -2.15 20.07
C ASP A 35 1.63 -2.08 21.54
N GLU A 36 0.72 -2.36 22.49
CA GLU A 36 1.02 -2.45 23.92
C GLU A 36 2.01 -3.58 24.23
N ALA A 37 1.83 -4.75 23.64
CA ALA A 37 2.72 -5.88 23.88
C ALA A 37 4.14 -5.64 23.33
N ILE A 38 4.27 -4.98 22.19
CA ILE A 38 5.57 -4.56 21.63
C ILE A 38 6.25 -3.56 22.57
N ALA A 39 5.50 -2.57 23.08
CA ALA A 39 6.01 -1.57 24.01
C ALA A 39 6.48 -2.22 25.33
N GLN A 40 5.67 -3.11 25.91
CA GLN A 40 6.02 -3.83 27.15
C GLN A 40 7.20 -4.78 26.98
N GLY A 41 7.28 -5.48 25.85
CA GLY A 41 8.42 -6.34 25.52
C GLY A 41 9.71 -5.56 25.24
N ASN A 42 9.61 -4.24 25.03
CA ASN A 42 10.73 -3.37 24.69
C ASN A 42 11.52 -3.89 23.48
N VAL A 43 10.80 -4.30 22.43
CA VAL A 43 11.38 -4.86 21.19
C VAL A 43 11.13 -3.95 19.99
N PRO A 44 11.99 -3.98 18.95
CA PRO A 44 11.71 -3.32 17.69
C PRO A 44 10.73 -4.14 16.84
N ALA A 45 9.87 -3.46 16.09
CA ALA A 45 8.89 -4.06 15.20
C ALA A 45 8.81 -3.33 13.87
N VAL A 46 8.65 -4.05 12.77
CA VAL A 46 8.18 -3.50 11.50
C VAL A 46 6.75 -3.98 11.27
N ILE A 47 5.82 -3.04 11.13
CA ILE A 47 4.41 -3.31 10.84
C ILE A 47 4.04 -2.59 9.55
N SER A 48 3.63 -3.34 8.54
CA SER A 48 3.20 -2.77 7.25
C SER A 48 2.07 -3.60 6.65
N THR A 49 1.13 -2.95 5.99
CA THR A 49 0.07 -3.62 5.21
C THR A 49 0.57 -4.08 3.83
N ASN A 50 1.75 -3.62 3.40
CA ASN A 50 2.41 -4.04 2.16
C ASN A 50 3.93 -4.03 2.30
N TYR A 51 4.55 -5.19 2.05
CA TYR A 51 6.01 -5.35 2.11
C TYR A 51 6.69 -5.23 0.74
N SER A 52 5.96 -5.12 -0.38
CA SER A 52 6.61 -4.91 -1.69
C SER A 52 7.47 -3.64 -1.63
N ILE A 53 8.78 -3.82 -1.90
CA ILE A 53 9.74 -2.72 -1.95
C ILE A 53 9.31 -1.73 -3.04
N GLY A 54 8.99 -2.26 -4.23
CA GLY A 54 8.56 -1.45 -5.37
C GLY A 54 7.30 -0.66 -5.09
N MET A 55 6.30 -1.26 -4.41
CA MET A 55 5.05 -0.55 -4.10
C MET A 55 5.26 0.58 -3.08
N ASN A 56 6.11 0.38 -2.07
CA ASN A 56 6.40 1.44 -1.10
C ASN A 56 7.13 2.63 -1.75
N ILE A 57 8.09 2.37 -2.65
CA ILE A 57 8.74 3.42 -3.45
C ILE A 57 7.74 4.10 -4.38
N TYR A 58 6.91 3.30 -5.05
CA TYR A 58 5.85 3.79 -5.93
C TYR A 58 4.92 4.78 -5.20
N TRP A 59 4.50 4.49 -3.97
CA TRP A 59 3.67 5.42 -3.19
C TRP A 59 4.37 6.74 -2.87
N THR A 60 5.67 6.71 -2.57
CA THR A 60 6.45 7.94 -2.37
C THR A 60 6.52 8.77 -3.65
N LEU A 61 6.80 8.13 -4.80
CA LEU A 61 6.83 8.82 -6.09
C LEU A 61 5.46 9.34 -6.50
N LEU A 62 4.41 8.56 -6.26
CA LEU A 62 3.03 8.95 -6.53
C LEU A 62 2.63 10.18 -5.73
N ARG A 63 2.99 10.24 -4.44
CA ARG A 63 2.68 11.39 -3.59
C ARG A 63 3.32 12.67 -4.13
N GLU A 64 4.58 12.60 -4.56
CA GLU A 64 5.26 13.74 -5.18
C GLU A 64 4.70 14.10 -6.56
N ALA A 65 4.41 13.11 -7.40
CA ALA A 65 3.78 13.34 -8.70
C ALA A 65 2.41 14.01 -8.55
N ALA A 66 1.56 13.50 -7.64
CA ALA A 66 0.23 14.04 -7.38
C ALA A 66 0.26 15.52 -6.96
N LYS A 67 1.20 15.91 -6.10
CA LYS A 67 1.38 17.33 -5.71
C LYS A 67 1.72 18.22 -6.91
N ARG A 68 2.56 17.74 -7.82
CA ARG A 68 3.10 18.53 -8.95
C ARG A 68 2.18 18.56 -10.15
N PHE A 69 1.37 17.52 -10.34
CA PHE A 69 0.40 17.38 -11.41
C PHE A 69 -1.03 17.46 -10.88
N SER A 70 -1.26 18.33 -9.88
CA SER A 70 -2.56 18.45 -9.24
C SER A 70 -3.62 19.06 -10.17
N ASP A 71 -3.23 19.80 -11.19
CA ASP A 71 -4.13 20.35 -12.22
C ASP A 71 -4.33 19.42 -13.44
N TYR A 72 -3.65 18.26 -13.46
CA TYR A 72 -3.77 17.29 -14.55
C TYR A 72 -5.03 16.43 -14.37
N ASP A 73 -5.43 15.83 -15.48
CA ASP A 73 -6.39 14.75 -15.51
C ASP A 73 -5.78 13.49 -14.90
N ILE A 74 -6.50 12.83 -13.99
CA ILE A 74 -5.97 11.68 -13.24
C ILE A 74 -6.80 10.43 -13.54
N GLU A 75 -6.11 9.37 -13.98
CA GLU A 75 -6.72 8.06 -14.19
C GLU A 75 -5.93 6.97 -13.46
N VAL A 76 -6.63 6.16 -12.69
CA VAL A 76 -6.10 4.99 -11.99
C VAL A 76 -6.52 3.74 -12.74
N THR A 77 -5.55 2.90 -13.11
CA THR A 77 -5.83 1.58 -13.67
C THR A 77 -5.23 0.50 -12.78
N GLU A 78 -6.02 -0.54 -12.48
CA GLU A 78 -5.53 -1.73 -11.79
C GLU A 78 -5.94 -3.02 -12.52
N ALA A 79 -5.06 -4.02 -12.51
CA ALA A 79 -5.35 -5.33 -13.07
C ALA A 79 -4.97 -6.45 -12.12
N HIS A 80 -5.86 -7.45 -11.99
CA HIS A 80 -5.63 -8.64 -11.18
C HIS A 80 -6.26 -9.87 -11.83
N HIS A 81 -5.92 -11.03 -11.31
CA HIS A 81 -6.44 -12.33 -11.74
C HIS A 81 -7.97 -12.40 -11.69
N ARG A 82 -8.53 -13.27 -12.52
CA ARG A 82 -9.99 -13.45 -12.69
C ARG A 82 -10.76 -13.76 -11.40
N TYR A 83 -10.08 -14.37 -10.41
CA TYR A 83 -10.70 -14.78 -9.14
C TYR A 83 -10.75 -13.69 -8.06
N LYS A 84 -10.18 -12.50 -8.30
CA LYS A 84 -10.17 -11.43 -7.30
C LYS A 84 -11.56 -10.80 -7.21
N LYS A 85 -12.14 -10.80 -6.01
CA LYS A 85 -13.53 -10.39 -5.76
C LYS A 85 -13.70 -8.90 -5.47
N ASP A 86 -12.77 -8.31 -4.73
CA ASP A 86 -12.81 -6.89 -4.38
C ASP A 86 -12.38 -6.03 -5.58
N ALA A 87 -13.11 -4.94 -5.81
CA ALA A 87 -12.84 -3.92 -6.83
C ALA A 87 -13.28 -2.54 -6.28
N PRO A 88 -12.44 -1.49 -6.37
CA PRO A 88 -11.01 -1.56 -6.65
C PRO A 88 -10.26 -2.29 -5.52
N SER A 89 -9.07 -2.80 -5.82
CA SER A 89 -8.18 -3.49 -4.89
C SER A 89 -7.80 -2.61 -3.70
N GLY A 90 -7.44 -3.22 -2.57
CA GLY A 90 -6.95 -2.46 -1.40
C GLY A 90 -5.80 -1.52 -1.73
N THR A 91 -4.86 -1.94 -2.58
CA THR A 91 -3.77 -1.07 -3.07
C THR A 91 -4.28 0.09 -3.91
N ALA A 92 -5.25 -0.14 -4.80
CA ALA A 92 -5.85 0.94 -5.59
C ALA A 92 -6.61 1.94 -4.70
N ARG A 93 -7.25 1.49 -3.61
CA ARG A 93 -7.83 2.41 -2.61
C ARG A 93 -6.78 3.25 -1.89
N THR A 94 -5.62 2.68 -1.55
CA THR A 94 -4.49 3.46 -1.00
C THR A 94 -3.98 4.48 -2.02
N ILE A 95 -3.92 4.12 -3.30
CA ILE A 95 -3.56 5.05 -4.38
C ILE A 95 -4.56 6.21 -4.46
N LEU A 96 -5.86 5.92 -4.47
CA LEU A 96 -6.92 6.93 -4.48
C LEU A 96 -6.84 7.86 -3.27
N GLN A 97 -6.61 7.29 -2.08
CA GLN A 97 -6.41 8.07 -0.87
C GLN A 97 -5.22 9.04 -1.00
N ILE A 98 -4.07 8.57 -1.49
CA ILE A 98 -2.89 9.43 -1.72
C ILE A 98 -3.24 10.55 -2.71
N LEU A 99 -3.92 10.23 -3.81
CA LEU A 99 -4.31 11.21 -4.82
C LEU A 99 -5.23 12.29 -4.24
N GLN A 100 -6.25 11.91 -3.47
CA GLN A 100 -7.16 12.86 -2.84
C GLN A 100 -6.48 13.70 -1.75
N GLU A 101 -5.56 13.11 -0.99
CA GLU A 101 -4.78 13.85 0.02
C GLU A 101 -3.91 14.95 -0.62
N GLU A 102 -3.34 14.70 -1.80
CA GLU A 102 -2.38 15.62 -2.43
C GLU A 102 -3.00 16.55 -3.47
N THR A 103 -4.08 16.15 -4.12
CA THR A 103 -4.75 16.95 -5.18
C THR A 103 -6.06 17.59 -4.72
N GLY A 104 -6.46 17.33 -3.47
CA GLY A 104 -7.75 17.71 -2.89
C GLY A 104 -8.85 16.67 -3.17
N PRO A 105 -10.00 16.78 -2.47
CA PRO A 105 -11.14 15.89 -2.69
C PRO A 105 -11.63 15.98 -4.12
N ARG A 106 -11.79 14.82 -4.77
CA ARG A 106 -12.30 14.68 -6.14
C ARG A 106 -13.31 13.55 -6.16
N GLU A 107 -14.28 13.66 -7.07
CA GLU A 107 -15.16 12.53 -7.35
C GLU A 107 -14.34 11.37 -7.93
N GLU A 108 -14.67 10.15 -7.53
CA GLU A 108 -14.11 8.93 -8.12
C GLU A 108 -15.13 8.35 -9.10
N VAL A 109 -14.77 8.28 -10.39
CA VAL A 109 -15.67 7.76 -11.44
C VAL A 109 -15.21 6.38 -11.87
N TYR A 110 -16.08 5.39 -11.68
CA TYR A 110 -15.80 3.97 -11.91
C TYR A 110 -16.30 3.52 -13.28
N GLY A 111 -15.42 3.58 -14.29
CA GLY A 111 -15.74 3.25 -15.68
C GLY A 111 -16.52 4.34 -16.41
N ARG A 112 -16.57 4.23 -17.75
CA ARG A 112 -17.32 5.12 -18.65
C ARG A 112 -17.94 4.28 -19.77
N GLU A 113 -19.20 4.56 -20.10
CA GLU A 113 -19.94 3.87 -21.16
C GLU A 113 -20.81 4.88 -21.93
N GLY A 114 -20.75 4.85 -23.26
CA GLY A 114 -21.51 5.78 -24.11
C GLY A 114 -20.90 7.19 -24.17
N MET A 115 -21.75 8.21 -24.19
CA MET A 115 -21.36 9.63 -24.26
C MET A 115 -21.22 10.20 -22.84
N THR A 116 -19.99 10.33 -22.36
CA THR A 116 -19.68 10.88 -21.04
C THR A 116 -18.58 11.92 -21.16
N GLU A 117 -18.84 13.15 -20.70
CA GLU A 117 -17.80 14.18 -20.56
C GLU A 117 -17.02 13.98 -19.25
N ARG A 118 -15.76 14.41 -19.22
CA ARG A 118 -14.96 14.46 -17.98
C ARG A 118 -15.06 15.83 -17.33
N GLY A 119 -15.00 15.86 -16.01
CA GLY A 119 -14.71 17.02 -15.19
C GLY A 119 -13.37 16.87 -14.46
N SER A 120 -13.34 17.29 -13.19
CA SER A 120 -12.15 17.22 -12.32
C SER A 120 -12.08 15.92 -11.50
N GLU A 121 -12.74 14.85 -11.94
CA GLU A 121 -12.73 13.55 -11.25
C GLU A 121 -11.38 12.82 -11.33
N ILE A 122 -11.25 11.77 -10.52
CA ILE A 122 -10.28 10.70 -10.71
C ILE A 122 -11.02 9.53 -11.37
N GLY A 123 -10.64 9.17 -12.60
CA GLY A 123 -11.17 7.99 -13.27
C GLY A 123 -10.56 6.71 -12.73
N VAL A 124 -11.35 5.65 -12.54
CA VAL A 124 -10.90 4.38 -11.97
C VAL A 124 -11.29 3.21 -12.87
N HIS A 125 -10.29 2.48 -13.34
CA HIS A 125 -10.44 1.35 -14.27
C HIS A 125 -9.94 0.06 -13.63
N VAL A 126 -10.81 -0.94 -13.59
CA VAL A 126 -10.53 -2.22 -12.94
C VAL A 126 -10.57 -3.35 -13.96
N ILE A 127 -9.45 -4.07 -14.09
CA ILE A 127 -9.28 -5.18 -15.02
C ILE A 127 -9.20 -6.49 -14.23
N ARG A 128 -9.96 -7.50 -14.67
CA ARG A 128 -9.88 -8.87 -14.16
C ARG A 128 -9.54 -9.81 -15.30
N GLY A 129 -8.37 -10.45 -15.25
CA GLY A 129 -7.88 -11.26 -16.37
C GLY A 129 -6.82 -12.25 -15.95
N GLY A 130 -6.90 -13.47 -16.51
CA GLY A 130 -5.87 -14.50 -16.34
C GLY A 130 -5.51 -14.76 -14.86
N ASP A 131 -4.21 -14.78 -14.63
CA ASP A 131 -3.49 -15.01 -13.37
C ASP A 131 -2.67 -13.78 -12.92
N ILE A 132 -2.98 -12.58 -13.46
CA ILE A 132 -2.28 -11.33 -13.13
C ILE A 132 -2.21 -11.14 -11.61
N VAL A 133 -0.99 -11.07 -11.06
CA VAL A 133 -0.79 -10.99 -9.61
C VAL A 133 -1.26 -9.64 -9.08
N GLY A 134 -0.90 -8.55 -9.76
CA GLY A 134 -1.34 -7.20 -9.44
C GLY A 134 -0.55 -6.15 -10.21
N ASP A 135 -1.25 -5.41 -11.06
CA ASP A 135 -0.73 -4.24 -11.76
C ASP A 135 -1.49 -3.00 -11.28
N HIS A 136 -0.77 -1.90 -11.11
CA HIS A 136 -1.32 -0.61 -10.70
C HIS A 136 -0.62 0.48 -11.49
N ALA A 137 -1.39 1.39 -12.08
CA ALA A 137 -0.86 2.56 -12.75
C ALA A 137 -1.70 3.79 -12.43
N VAL A 138 -1.03 4.94 -12.34
CA VAL A 138 -1.65 6.25 -12.28
C VAL A 138 -1.12 7.06 -13.43
N MET A 139 -2.04 7.55 -14.25
CA MET A 139 -1.78 8.44 -15.37
C MET A 139 -2.18 9.86 -14.99
N PHE A 140 -1.27 10.80 -15.21
CA PHE A 140 -1.50 12.23 -15.16
C PHE A 140 -1.43 12.74 -16.61
N ALA A 141 -2.56 13.22 -17.15
CA ALA A 141 -2.64 13.72 -18.53
C ALA A 141 -2.87 15.23 -18.56
N GLY A 142 -2.05 15.92 -19.34
CA GLY A 142 -2.21 17.34 -19.66
C GLY A 142 -2.46 17.50 -21.16
N ASN A 143 -2.53 18.75 -21.64
CA ASN A 143 -2.85 19.01 -23.05
C ASN A 143 -1.78 18.53 -24.05
N TYR A 144 -0.53 18.40 -23.60
CA TYR A 144 0.62 18.13 -24.49
C TYR A 144 1.50 16.98 -24.03
N GLU A 145 1.23 16.42 -22.85
CA GLU A 145 2.03 15.35 -22.30
C GLU A 145 1.20 14.44 -21.40
N THR A 146 1.76 13.27 -21.12
CA THR A 146 1.19 12.32 -20.19
C THR A 146 2.31 11.67 -19.42
N VAL A 147 2.17 11.63 -18.10
CA VAL A 147 3.10 10.98 -17.19
C VAL A 147 2.40 9.80 -16.54
N THR A 148 2.99 8.61 -16.63
CA THR A 148 2.43 7.41 -15.99
C THR A 148 3.42 6.84 -15.01
N LEU A 149 2.96 6.65 -13.77
CA LEU A 149 3.66 5.84 -12.79
C LEU A 149 2.98 4.47 -12.77
N SER A 150 3.76 3.39 -12.83
CA SER A 150 3.22 2.03 -12.77
C SER A 150 4.04 1.10 -11.89
N HIS A 151 3.36 0.17 -11.23
CA HIS A 151 3.93 -0.96 -10.53
C HIS A 151 3.29 -2.26 -11.03
N ARG A 152 4.11 -3.26 -11.32
CA ARG A 152 3.69 -4.62 -11.68
C ARG A 152 4.33 -5.63 -10.75
N ALA A 153 3.51 -6.47 -10.11
CA ALA A 153 3.98 -7.66 -9.42
C ALA A 153 3.96 -8.85 -10.38
N TYR A 154 5.12 -9.46 -10.63
CA TYR A 154 5.19 -10.71 -11.41
C TYR A 154 4.87 -11.93 -10.56
N ASP A 155 5.17 -11.87 -9.27
CA ASP A 155 5.04 -12.99 -8.33
C ASP A 155 4.80 -12.47 -6.91
N ARG A 156 4.15 -13.27 -6.05
CA ARG A 156 3.87 -12.88 -4.65
C ARG A 156 5.11 -12.87 -3.76
N SER A 157 6.23 -13.43 -4.22
CA SER A 157 7.53 -13.37 -3.57
C SER A 157 8.03 -11.94 -3.32
N VAL A 158 7.55 -10.94 -4.07
CA VAL A 158 7.87 -9.52 -3.81
C VAL A 158 7.54 -9.08 -2.38
N PHE A 159 6.50 -9.67 -1.76
CA PHE A 159 6.14 -9.38 -0.38
C PHE A 159 7.07 -10.10 0.61
N ALA A 160 7.47 -11.33 0.29
CA ALA A 160 8.39 -12.12 1.10
C ALA A 160 9.80 -11.49 1.10
N GLU A 161 10.28 -11.04 -0.06
CA GLU A 161 11.56 -10.35 -0.19
C GLU A 161 11.60 -9.08 0.67
N GLY A 162 10.53 -8.28 0.64
CA GLY A 162 10.41 -7.11 1.51
C GLY A 162 10.38 -7.46 3.00
N ALA A 163 9.68 -8.52 3.39
CA ALA A 163 9.67 -9.00 4.78
C ALA A 163 11.05 -9.47 5.23
N VAL A 164 11.81 -10.16 4.37
CA VAL A 164 13.20 -10.54 4.64
C VAL A 164 14.10 -9.31 4.77
N ARG A 165 13.92 -8.31 3.90
CA ARG A 165 14.65 -7.03 4.01
C ARG A 165 14.35 -6.32 5.33
N ALA A 166 13.08 -6.24 5.71
CA ALA A 166 12.66 -5.68 7.00
C ALA A 166 13.22 -6.46 8.19
N THR A 167 13.27 -7.79 8.10
CA THR A 167 13.90 -8.67 9.11
C THR A 167 15.38 -8.36 9.30
N ARG A 168 16.11 -8.14 8.20
CA ARG A 168 17.53 -7.75 8.26
C ARG A 168 17.70 -6.33 8.82
N TRP A 169 16.81 -5.42 8.44
CA TRP A 169 16.86 -4.01 8.86
C TRP A 169 16.52 -3.80 10.34
N VAL A 170 15.57 -4.57 10.88
CA VAL A 170 15.09 -4.41 12.27
C VAL A 170 16.16 -4.83 13.29
N PHE A 171 17.11 -5.67 12.88
CA PHE A 171 18.22 -6.09 13.72
C PHE A 171 19.07 -4.88 14.17
N GLY A 172 19.24 -4.72 15.48
CA GLY A 172 20.00 -3.60 16.05
C GLY A 172 19.25 -2.26 16.10
N LYS A 173 17.96 -2.21 15.73
CA LYS A 173 17.13 -1.01 15.91
C LYS A 173 16.70 -0.85 17.36
N LYS A 174 16.48 0.41 17.76
CA LYS A 174 15.90 0.72 19.08
C LYS A 174 14.46 0.18 19.14
N PRO A 175 13.96 -0.16 20.34
CA PRO A 175 12.57 -0.54 20.53
C PRO A 175 11.62 0.52 19.96
N GLY A 176 10.56 0.07 19.28
CA GLY A 176 9.64 0.94 18.56
C GLY A 176 8.95 0.24 17.40
N ILE A 177 7.88 0.86 16.91
CA ILE A 177 7.12 0.38 15.75
C ILE A 177 7.50 1.23 14.53
N TYR A 178 8.01 0.55 13.51
CA TYR A 178 8.46 1.12 12.25
C TYR A 178 7.59 0.63 11.09
N GLY A 179 7.59 1.37 9.99
CA GLY A 179 6.99 0.98 8.72
C GLY A 179 8.02 0.66 7.65
N MET A 180 7.55 0.28 6.46
CA MET A 180 8.44 0.05 5.32
C MET A 180 9.11 1.34 4.82
N LYS A 181 8.55 2.51 5.08
CA LYS A 181 9.23 3.79 4.81
C LYS A 181 10.53 3.92 5.59
N ASP A 182 10.54 3.55 6.87
CA ASP A 182 11.75 3.53 7.70
C ASP A 182 12.78 2.51 7.19
N VAL A 183 12.30 1.32 6.81
CA VAL A 183 13.15 0.24 6.25
C VAL A 183 13.86 0.69 4.97
N LEU A 184 13.17 1.51 4.16
CA LEU A 184 13.63 1.97 2.87
C LEU A 184 14.25 3.38 2.90
N ASN A 185 14.30 4.03 4.06
CA ASN A 185 14.73 5.42 4.23
C ASN A 185 13.98 6.39 3.30
N LEU A 186 12.66 6.26 3.21
CA LEU A 186 11.80 7.12 2.40
C LEU A 186 11.27 8.28 3.26
N SER A 187 11.25 9.49 2.70
CA SER A 187 10.66 10.69 3.29
C SER A 187 9.13 10.67 3.29
#